data_AF-A0A1I1DFF3-F1
#
_entry.id   AF-A0A1I1DFF3-F1
#
_cell.length_a   1.000
_cell.length_b   1.000
_cell.length_c   1.000
_cell.angle_alpha   90.00
_cell.angle_beta   90.00
_cell.angle_gamma   90.00
#
_symmetry.space_group_name_H-M   'P 1'
#
loop_
_entity.id
_entity.type
_entity.pdbx_description
1 polymer ?
#
loop_
_entity_poly.entity_id
_entity_poly.type
_entity_poly.pdbx_seq_one_letter_code
_entity_poly.pdbx_strand_id
1 'polypeptide(L)'
;MDRFRLTEMRFIKRIVVGNDNPQNIRTEAEVQEAMDLVNRCLSGTPRGFILNVEKCFGLYNIGEHQVVLQYAVYHLGFARKPLHLD
;
A
#
# COMPACT_ATOMS: atom_id res chain seq x y z
N MET A 1 18.80 4.39 16.89
CA MET A 1 18.11 3.60 15.84
C MET A 1 16.90 2.95 16.48
N ASP A 2 15.68 3.26 16.03
CA ASP A 2 14.50 2.53 16.46
C ASP A 2 14.61 1.07 16.00
N ARG A 3 14.56 0.15 16.95
CA ARG A 3 14.65 -1.28 16.68
C ARG A 3 13.24 -1.81 16.41
N PHE A 4 13.05 -2.47 15.27
CA PHE A 4 11.78 -3.11 14.94
C PHE A 4 11.37 -4.13 16.00
N ARG A 5 10.13 -4.01 16.48
CA ARG A 5 9.47 -4.96 17.38
C ARG A 5 8.00 -5.11 17.01
N LEU A 6 7.62 -6.31 16.58
CA LEU A 6 6.24 -6.58 16.16
C LEU A 6 5.22 -6.33 17.29
N THR A 7 5.60 -6.62 18.54
CA THR A 7 4.76 -6.43 19.74
C THR A 7 4.44 -4.96 20.04
N GLU A 8 5.18 -4.02 19.46
CA GLU A 8 4.98 -2.58 19.66
C GLU A 8 4.03 -1.98 18.61
N MET A 9 3.68 -2.72 17.56
CA MET A 9 2.80 -2.23 16.51
C MET A 9 1.37 -2.05 17.03
N ARG A 10 0.86 -0.83 16.98
CA ARG A 10 -0.50 -0.47 17.42
C ARG A 10 -1.41 -0.05 16.27
N PHE A 11 -0.83 0.28 15.13
CA PHE A 11 -1.54 0.72 13.95
C PHE A 11 -0.94 0.07 12.70
N ILE A 12 -1.81 -0.39 11.80
CA ILE A 12 -1.41 -0.95 10.50
C ILE A 12 -2.13 -0.18 9.40
N LYS A 13 -1.38 0.44 8.50
CA LYS A 13 -1.90 1.03 7.26
C LYS A 13 -1.69 0.03 6.13
N ARG A 14 -2.76 -0.27 5.40
CA ARG A 14 -2.69 -0.95 4.10
C ARG A 14 -2.67 0.11 3.01
N ILE A 15 -1.72 -0.01 2.09
CA ILE A 15 -1.60 0.87 0.91
C ILE A 15 -1.53 -0.01 -0.33
N VAL A 16 -2.45 0.20 -1.26
CA VAL A 16 -2.48 -0.49 -2.54
C VAL A 16 -1.73 0.33 -3.57
N VAL A 17 -0.77 -0.28 -4.27
CA VAL A 17 0.01 0.35 -5.34
C VAL A 17 -0.19 -0.46 -6.62
N GLY A 18 -0.80 0.14 -7.64
CA GLY A 18 -1.17 -0.52 -8.90
C GLY A 18 -2.68 -0.58 -9.12
N ASN A 19 -3.15 -1.46 -10.00
CA ASN A 19 -4.56 -1.58 -10.37
C ASN A 19 -5.24 -2.75 -9.64
N ASP A 20 -6.10 -2.47 -8.66
CA ASP A 20 -6.84 -3.45 -7.87
C ASP A 20 -8.35 -3.49 -8.17
N ASN A 21 -8.84 -2.58 -9.00
CA ASN A 21 -10.24 -2.51 -9.39
C ASN A 21 -10.36 -2.52 -10.93
N PRO A 22 -10.98 -3.52 -11.54
CA PRO A 22 -11.06 -3.62 -13.00
C PRO A 22 -12.11 -2.67 -13.61
N GLN A 23 -12.96 -2.06 -12.78
CA GLN A 23 -13.90 -1.00 -13.19
C GLN A 23 -13.30 0.40 -13.03
N ASN A 24 -12.15 0.52 -12.35
CA ASN A 24 -11.49 1.81 -12.11
C ASN A 24 -9.97 1.64 -12.15
N ILE A 25 -9.42 1.68 -13.37
CA ILE A 25 -7.98 1.62 -13.59
C ILE A 25 -7.36 2.93 -13.12
N ARG A 26 -6.41 2.84 -12.19
CA ARG A 26 -5.65 3.99 -11.71
C ARG A 26 -4.74 4.50 -12.81
N THR A 27 -4.64 5.81 -12.90
CA THR A 27 -3.63 6.51 -13.69
C THR A 27 -2.24 6.29 -13.10
N GLU A 28 -1.20 6.50 -13.90
CA GLU A 28 0.19 6.43 -13.42
C GLU A 28 0.46 7.42 -12.29
N ALA A 29 -0.14 8.61 -12.33
CA ALA A 29 -0.03 9.60 -11.28
C ALA A 29 -0.63 9.12 -9.94
N GLU A 30 -1.79 8.49 -9.96
CA GLU A 30 -2.42 7.91 -8.76
C GLU A 30 -1.59 6.73 -8.20
N VAL A 31 -0.99 5.91 -9.07
CA VAL A 31 -0.09 4.83 -8.65
C VAL A 31 1.18 5.42 -8.00
N GLN A 32 1.73 6.48 -8.58
CA GLN A 32 2.88 7.18 -8.02
C GLN A 32 2.56 7.83 -6.68
N GLU A 33 1.40 8.48 -6.53
CA GLU A 33 0.96 9.05 -5.26
C GLU A 33 0.83 7.99 -4.15
N ALA A 34 0.30 6.81 -4.49
CA ALA A 34 0.24 5.69 -3.56
C ALA A 34 1.64 5.21 -3.15
N MET A 35 2.59 5.16 -4.09
CA MET A 35 3.98 4.81 -3.80
C MET A 35 4.70 5.88 -2.97
N ASP A 36 4.43 7.16 -3.21
CA ASP A 36 4.95 8.27 -2.43
C ASP A 36 4.44 8.22 -0.99
N LEU A 37 3.18 7.80 -0.79
CA LEU A 37 2.65 7.55 0.55
C LEU A 37 3.40 6.40 1.25
N VAL A 38 3.71 5.30 0.55
CA VAL A 38 4.56 4.22 1.09
C VAL A 38 5.93 4.78 1.50
N ASN A 39 6.58 5.53 0.62
CA ASN A 39 7.89 6.13 0.88
C ASN A 39 7.86 7.09 2.07
N ARG A 40 6.82 7.92 2.19
CA ARG A 40 6.61 8.82 3.33
C ARG A 40 6.42 8.05 4.63
N CYS A 41 5.68 6.95 4.61
CA CYS A 41 5.49 6.09 5.77
C CYS A 41 6.81 5.46 6.26
N LEU A 42 7.73 5.12 5.35
CA LEU A 42 8.99 4.45 5.67
C LEU A 42 10.14 5.40 6.06
N SER A 43 10.03 6.67 5.68
CA SER A 43 11.05 7.70 5.93
C SER A 43 10.62 8.78 6.95
N GLY A 44 9.32 8.96 7.18
CA GLY A 44 8.77 9.97 8.07
C GLY A 44 8.76 9.59 9.55
N THR A 45 8.12 10.44 10.36
CA THR A 45 7.95 10.25 11.82
C THR A 45 6.45 10.22 12.19
N PRO A 46 6.00 9.21 12.95
CA PRO A 46 6.73 8.02 13.37
C PRO A 46 7.09 7.13 12.17
N ARG A 47 8.28 6.52 12.21
CA ARG A 47 8.75 5.64 11.15
C ARG A 47 7.94 4.35 11.12
N GLY A 48 7.37 4.03 9.96
CA GLY A 48 6.69 2.77 9.70
C GLY A 48 7.65 1.65 9.34
N PHE A 49 7.19 0.42 9.52
CA PHE A 49 7.90 -0.80 9.13
C PHE A 49 7.03 -1.63 8.19
N ILE A 50 7.63 -2.17 7.13
CA ILE A 50 6.94 -3.15 6.28
C ILE A 50 6.75 -4.43 7.07
N LEU A 51 5.51 -4.81 7.33
CA LEU A 51 5.14 -6.07 7.97
C LEU A 51 4.91 -7.18 6.94
N ASN A 52 4.36 -6.80 5.78
CA ASN A 52 4.10 -7.70 4.66
C ASN A 52 4.01 -6.90 3.34
N VAL A 53 4.25 -7.59 2.22
CA VAL A 53 3.93 -7.12 0.87
C VAL A 53 3.22 -8.23 0.13
N GLU A 54 1.95 -8.02 -0.18
CA GLU A 54 1.17 -8.92 -1.03
C GLU A 54 1.40 -8.53 -2.48
N LYS A 55 1.76 -9.47 -3.35
CA LYS A 55 1.85 -9.24 -4.80
C LYS A 55 0.66 -9.92 -5.46
N CYS A 56 -0.18 -9.14 -6.11
CA CYS A 56 -1.45 -9.59 -6.66
C CYS A 56 -1.46 -9.45 -8.17
N PHE A 57 -2.04 -10.46 -8.82
CA PHE A 57 -2.29 -10.47 -10.25
C PHE A 57 -3.65 -11.12 -10.50
N GLY A 58 -4.44 -10.58 -11.41
CA GLY A 58 -5.72 -11.15 -11.79
C GLY A 58 -6.12 -10.78 -13.20
N LEU A 59 -6.81 -11.70 -13.87
CA LEU A 59 -7.41 -11.50 -15.19
C LEU A 59 -8.92 -11.46 -15.02
N TYR A 60 -9.54 -10.38 -15.48
CA TYR A 60 -10.97 -10.16 -15.35
C TYR A 60 -11.58 -9.99 -16.74
N ASN A 61 -12.65 -10.73 -17.00
CA ASN A 61 -13.43 -10.57 -18.22
C ASN A 61 -14.61 -9.64 -17.90
N ILE A 62 -14.66 -8.49 -18.57
CA ILE A 62 -15.74 -7.51 -18.46
C ILE A 62 -16.37 -7.39 -19.85
N GLY A 63 -17.50 -8.07 -20.05
CA GLY A 63 -18.05 -8.25 -21.39
C GLY A 63 -17.07 -9.01 -22.27
N GLU A 64 -16.71 -8.42 -23.42
CA GLU A 64 -15.72 -8.97 -24.36
C GLU A 64 -14.29 -8.46 -24.10
N HIS A 65 -14.08 -7.60 -23.11
CA HIS A 65 -12.77 -7.05 -22.78
C HIS A 65 -12.10 -7.86 -21.66
N GLN A 66 -10.81 -8.15 -21.85
CA GLN A 66 -9.97 -8.71 -20.81
C GLN A 66 -9.14 -7.60 -20.16
N VAL A 67 -9.27 -7.48 -18.83
CA VAL A 67 -8.55 -6.49 -18.03
C VAL A 67 -7.55 -7.22 -17.12
N VAL A 68 -6.31 -6.77 -17.17
CA VAL A 68 -5.24 -7.25 -16.29
C VAL A 68 -5.16 -6.34 -15.07
N LEU A 69 -5.31 -6.92 -13.88
CA LEU A 69 -5.00 -6.27 -12.63
C LEU A 69 -3.64 -6.72 -12.14
N GLN A 70 -2.81 -5.76 -11.79
CA GLN A 70 -1.51 -5.98 -11.18
C GLN A 70 -1.29 -4.89 -10.14
N TYR A 71 -1.08 -5.32 -8.90
CA TYR A 71 -0.87 -4.41 -7.78
C TYR A 71 -0.12 -5.09 -6.64
N ALA A 72 0.44 -4.28 -5.74
CA ALA A 72 0.99 -4.73 -4.47
C ALA A 72 0.23 -4.08 -3.31
N VAL A 73 0.03 -4.82 -2.22
CA VAL A 73 -0.49 -4.28 -0.97
C VAL A 73 0.63 -4.22 0.06
N TYR A 74 1.01 -3.01 0.45
CA TYR A 74 1.98 -2.78 1.52
C TYR A 74 1.26 -2.71 2.87
N HIS A 75 1.68 -3.53 3.83
CA HIS A 75 1.17 -3.53 5.19
C HIS A 75 2.20 -2.86 6.08
N LEU A 76 1.96 -1.58 6.40
CA LEU A 76 2.90 -0.75 7.14
C LEU A 76 2.46 -0.64 8.61
N GLY A 77 3.30 -1.16 9.50
CA GLY A 77 3.09 -1.13 10.95
C GLY A 77 3.72 0.11 11.59
N PHE A 78 3.03 0.68 12.58
CA PHE A 78 3.50 1.80 13.37
C PHE A 78 3.25 1.59 14.86
N ALA A 79 4.17 2.07 15.70
CA ALA A 79 4.00 2.06 17.15
C ALA A 79 2.90 3.04 17.63
N ARG A 80 2.62 4.08 16.85
CA ARG A 80 1.51 5.03 17.03
C ARG A 80 1.02 5.50 15.67
N LYS A 81 -0.26 5.87 15.55
CA LYS A 81 -0.84 6.41 14.31
C LYS A 81 -0.12 7.71 13.89
N PRO A 82 0.41 7.82 12.66
CA PRO A 82 0.95 9.07 12.13
C PRO A 82 -0.15 10.13 11.92
N LEU A 83 0.14 11.40 12.21
CA LEU A 83 -0.82 12.51 12.06
C LEU A 83 -1.24 12.78 10.62
N HIS A 84 -0.46 12.34 9.64
CA HIS A 84 -0.75 12.56 8.22
C HIS A 84 -1.52 11.39 7.59
N LEU A 85 -1.83 10.35 8.37
CA LEU A 85 -2.64 9.22 7.94
C LEU A 85 -4.00 9.34 8.60
N ASP A 86 -4.92 10.11 8.03
CA ASP A 86 -6.31 10.18 8.50
C ASP A 86 -7.27 9.45 7.57
#